data_AF-A0A7L2A4T2-F1
#
_entry.id   AF-A0A7L2A4T2-F1
#
_cell.length_a   1.000
_cell.length_b   1.000
_cell.length_c   1.000
_cell.angle_alpha   90.00
_cell.angle_beta   90.00
_cell.angle_gamma   90.00
#
_symmetry.space_group_name_H-M   'P 1'
#
loop_
_entity.id
_entity.type
_entity.pdbx_description
1 polymer ?
#
loop_
_entity_poly.entity_id
_entity_poly.type
_entity_poly.pdbx_seq_one_letter_code
_entity_poly.pdbx_strand_id
1 'polypeptide(L)'
;MNWGVFEGLLSGVNKYSTAFGRVWLSVVFIFRLLVYLVAAEKVWSDDHKDFDCNTLQPGCTNVCFDHFFPVSHIRLWALQLILVTCPSLLVIMHVAYREAREQRLRETKGDKYRCIYPNPGKKRGGLWWTYLLSLIFKAGVDVVFLYIFFRFYRNYTLPRLVKC
;
A
#
# COMPACT_ATOMS: atom_id res chain seq x y z
N MET A 1 1.56 8.01 18.56
CA MET A 1 1.61 7.88 17.09
C MET A 1 0.99 9.12 16.47
N ASN A 2 1.72 9.85 15.61
CA ASN A 2 1.22 11.07 14.97
C ASN A 2 0.18 10.73 13.89
N TRP A 3 -1.10 10.82 14.25
CA TRP A 3 -2.23 10.62 13.32
C TRP A 3 -2.36 11.70 12.26
N GLY A 4 -1.72 12.86 12.45
CA GLY A 4 -1.74 13.99 11.51
C GLY A 4 -1.15 13.68 10.13
N VAL A 5 -0.19 12.73 10.03
CA VAL A 5 0.32 12.28 8.73
C VAL A 5 -0.76 11.53 7.95
N PHE A 6 -1.53 10.69 8.65
CA PHE A 6 -2.60 9.91 8.04
C PHE A 6 -3.76 10.81 7.59
N GLU A 7 -4.12 11.80 8.41
CA GLU A 7 -5.13 12.81 8.10
C GLU A 7 -4.72 13.70 6.90
N GLY A 8 -3.45 14.10 6.82
CA GLY A 8 -2.90 14.83 5.68
C GLY A 8 -2.95 14.02 4.38
N LEU A 9 -2.66 12.71 4.44
CA LEU A 9 -2.77 11.83 3.28
C LEU A 9 -4.24 11.63 2.84
N LEU A 10 -5.15 11.49 3.79
CA LEU A 10 -6.58 11.30 3.52
C LEU A 10 -7.23 12.54 2.89
N SER A 11 -6.93 13.73 3.43
CA SER A 11 -7.47 14.99 2.90
C SER A 11 -6.97 15.28 1.48
N GLY A 12 -5.70 14.97 1.19
CA GLY A 12 -5.11 15.12 -0.14
C GLY A 12 -5.75 14.23 -1.20
N VAL A 13 -6.02 12.95 -0.90
CA VAL A 13 -6.67 12.02 -1.84
C VAL A 13 -8.13 12.43 -2.13
N ASN A 14 -8.81 12.98 -1.11
CA ASN A 14 -10.23 13.34 -1.21
C ASN A 14 -10.48 14.59 -2.08
N LYS A 15 -9.51 15.49 -2.22
CA LYS A 15 -9.67 16.76 -2.96
C LYS A 15 -9.62 16.58 -4.49
N TYR A 16 -9.09 15.46 -5.00
CA TYR A 16 -8.71 15.31 -6.43
C TYR A 16 -9.30 14.10 -7.17
N SER A 17 -10.08 13.24 -6.51
CA SER A 17 -10.69 12.07 -7.15
C SER A 17 -12.18 12.27 -7.47
N THR A 18 -12.69 11.54 -8.46
CA THR A 18 -14.12 11.47 -8.80
C THR A 18 -14.89 10.92 -7.60
N ALA A 19 -16.16 11.30 -7.38
CA ALA A 19 -16.93 10.90 -6.18
C ALA A 19 -16.83 9.39 -5.85
N PHE A 20 -16.93 8.54 -6.89
CA PHE A 20 -16.77 7.10 -6.77
C PHE A 20 -15.34 6.65 -6.41
N GLY A 21 -14.32 7.27 -7.02
CA GLY A 21 -12.91 6.98 -6.73
C GLY A 21 -12.44 7.50 -5.37
N ARG A 22 -13.08 8.53 -4.81
CA ARG A 22 -12.81 9.06 -3.46
C ARG A 22 -13.19 8.06 -2.39
N VAL A 23 -14.40 7.51 -2.50
CA VAL A 23 -14.89 6.54 -1.52
C VAL A 23 -14.18 5.21 -1.69
N TRP A 24 -14.06 4.68 -2.90
CA TRP A 24 -13.48 3.36 -3.12
C TRP A 24 -11.99 3.28 -2.76
N LEU A 25 -11.17 4.24 -3.21
CA LEU A 25 -9.72 4.21 -2.92
C LEU A 25 -9.44 4.45 -1.44
N SER A 26 -10.15 5.40 -0.80
CA SER A 26 -9.97 5.64 0.64
C SER A 26 -10.47 4.46 1.47
N VAL A 27 -11.65 3.89 1.18
CA VAL A 27 -12.19 2.76 1.92
C VAL A 27 -11.29 1.53 1.76
N VAL A 28 -10.91 1.16 0.54
CA VAL A 28 -10.06 -0.02 0.32
C VAL A 28 -8.67 0.15 0.94
N PHE A 29 -8.06 1.33 0.80
CA PHE A 29 -6.75 1.59 1.38
C PHE A 29 -6.77 1.60 2.92
N ILE A 30 -7.73 2.31 3.52
CA ILE A 30 -7.88 2.38 4.98
C ILE A 30 -8.23 1.02 5.55
N PHE A 31 -9.18 0.31 4.95
CA PHE A 31 -9.56 -1.03 5.40
C PHE A 31 -8.36 -1.99 5.33
N ARG A 32 -7.61 -1.97 4.22
CA ARG A 32 -6.43 -2.82 4.04
C ARG A 32 -5.31 -2.51 5.03
N LEU A 33 -5.10 -1.23 5.34
CA LEU A 33 -4.12 -0.80 6.33
C LEU A 33 -4.55 -1.10 7.77
N LEU A 34 -5.84 -0.88 8.10
CA LEU A 34 -6.39 -1.24 9.41
C LEU A 34 -6.33 -2.74 9.64
N VAL A 35 -6.74 -3.56 8.67
CA VAL A 35 -6.67 -5.03 8.79
C VAL A 35 -5.22 -5.48 8.97
N TYR A 36 -4.28 -4.89 8.24
CA TYR A 36 -2.86 -5.20 8.39
C TYR A 36 -2.33 -4.85 9.80
N LEU A 37 -2.55 -3.62 10.27
CA LEU A 37 -2.03 -3.15 11.57
C LEU A 37 -2.71 -3.80 12.78
N VAL A 38 -4.03 -3.97 12.72
CA VAL A 38 -4.82 -4.41 13.88
C VAL A 38 -4.86 -5.94 13.98
N ALA A 39 -5.06 -6.62 12.86
CA ALA A 39 -5.27 -8.07 12.87
C ALA A 39 -4.01 -8.81 12.46
N ALA A 40 -3.41 -8.45 11.33
CA ALA A 40 -2.36 -9.28 10.73
C ALA A 40 -1.05 -9.23 11.54
N GLU A 41 -0.60 -8.04 11.96
CA GLU A 41 0.61 -7.90 12.77
C GLU A 41 0.46 -8.62 14.12
N LYS A 42 -0.69 -8.49 14.78
CA LYS A 42 -0.90 -9.10 16.10
C LYS A 42 -1.03 -10.63 16.05
N VAL A 43 -1.62 -11.19 14.99
CA VAL A 43 -1.86 -12.64 14.88
C VAL A 43 -0.63 -13.39 14.37
N TRP A 44 0.15 -12.81 13.44
CA TRP A 44 1.29 -13.49 12.79
C TRP A 44 2.67 -12.96 13.25
N SER A 45 2.74 -12.13 14.30
CA SER A 45 4.04 -11.63 14.84
C SER A 45 4.89 -12.75 15.45
N ASP A 46 4.25 -13.79 16.01
CA ASP A 46 4.93 -14.84 16.79
C ASP A 46 4.91 -16.23 16.14
N ASP A 47 4.63 -16.34 14.82
CA ASP A 47 4.57 -17.62 14.10
C ASP A 47 5.76 -18.55 14.35
N HIS A 48 6.97 -17.99 14.44
CA HIS A 48 8.19 -18.76 14.67
C HIS A 48 8.29 -19.30 16.10
N LYS A 49 7.72 -18.60 17.08
CA LYS A 49 7.74 -19.03 18.49
C LYS A 49 6.68 -20.10 18.76
N ASP A 50 5.54 -20.00 18.09
CA ASP A 50 4.42 -20.92 18.26
C ASP A 50 4.56 -22.20 17.40
N PHE A 51 5.58 -22.26 16.54
CA PHE A 51 5.92 -23.46 15.76
C PHE A 51 6.76 -24.43 16.60
N ASP A 52 6.20 -25.60 16.90
CA ASP A 52 6.86 -26.63 17.70
C ASP A 52 7.10 -27.91 16.88
N CYS A 53 8.23 -28.57 17.14
CA CYS A 53 8.61 -29.83 16.49
C CYS A 53 8.65 -30.94 17.54
N ASN A 54 7.99 -32.07 17.27
CA ASN A 54 7.98 -33.23 18.17
C ASN A 54 9.31 -34.01 18.10
N THR A 55 10.39 -33.39 18.54
CA THR A 55 11.73 -33.97 18.61
C THR A 55 12.57 -33.23 19.64
N LEU A 56 13.53 -33.93 20.24
CA LEU A 56 14.53 -33.34 21.15
C LEU A 56 15.77 -32.85 20.41
N GLN A 57 15.80 -32.99 19.07
CA GLN A 57 16.93 -32.58 18.25
C GLN A 57 17.07 -31.05 18.24
N PRO A 58 18.20 -30.48 18.71
CA PRO A 58 18.40 -29.04 18.70
C PRO A 58 18.45 -28.50 17.26
N GLY A 59 17.78 -27.38 17.03
CA GLY A 59 17.77 -26.69 15.73
C GLY A 59 16.76 -27.25 14.71
N CYS A 60 16.06 -28.35 15.00
CA CYS A 60 15.03 -28.89 14.11
C CYS A 60 13.93 -27.85 13.82
N THR A 61 13.40 -27.20 14.86
CA THR A 61 12.38 -26.15 14.74
C THR A 61 12.79 -25.04 13.79
N ASN A 62 14.03 -24.53 13.90
CA ASN A 62 14.52 -23.45 13.03
C ASN A 62 14.59 -23.88 11.55
N VAL A 63 15.15 -25.06 11.27
CA VAL A 63 15.31 -25.54 9.89
C VAL A 63 13.96 -25.89 9.27
N CYS A 64 13.08 -26.54 10.03
CA CYS A 64 11.76 -26.92 9.57
C CYS A 64 10.87 -25.69 9.34
N PHE A 65 10.92 -24.69 10.22
CA PHE A 65 10.21 -23.44 10.02
C PHE A 65 10.68 -22.72 8.75
N ASP A 66 12.00 -22.58 8.55
CA ASP A 66 12.56 -21.92 7.36
C ASP A 66 12.21 -22.66 6.05
N HIS A 67 12.19 -23.99 6.09
CA HIS A 67 11.84 -24.81 4.93
C HIS A 67 10.37 -24.68 4.50
N PHE A 68 9.43 -24.73 5.45
CA PHE A 68 8.00 -24.66 5.17
C PHE A 68 7.46 -23.24 5.05
N PHE A 69 8.08 -22.27 5.72
CA PHE A 69 7.68 -20.86 5.76
C PHE A 69 8.84 -19.93 5.38
N PRO A 70 9.37 -20.01 4.15
CA PRO A 70 10.54 -19.22 3.73
C PRO A 70 10.29 -17.71 3.80
N VAL A 71 9.04 -17.27 3.59
CA VAL A 71 8.62 -15.89 3.81
C VAL A 71 7.24 -15.89 4.45
N SER A 72 7.11 -15.40 5.69
CA SER A 72 5.82 -15.36 6.38
C SER A 72 4.77 -14.53 5.63
N HIS A 73 3.51 -14.93 5.76
CA HIS A 73 2.38 -14.24 5.15
C HIS A 73 2.37 -12.76 5.49
N ILE A 74 2.55 -12.43 6.77
CA ILE A 74 2.54 -11.05 7.24
C ILE A 74 3.59 -10.19 6.54
N ARG A 75 4.80 -10.72 6.31
CA ARG A 75 5.88 -9.99 5.63
C ARG A 75 5.55 -9.74 4.16
N LEU A 76 4.96 -10.72 3.45
CA LEU A 76 4.50 -10.52 2.08
C LEU A 76 3.37 -9.48 2.01
N TRP A 77 2.41 -9.53 2.93
CA TRP A 77 1.35 -8.53 3.02
C TRP A 77 1.89 -7.13 3.34
N ALA A 78 2.92 -7.03 4.20
CA ALA A 78 3.60 -5.79 4.52
C ALA A 78 4.24 -5.17 3.27
N LEU A 79 5.01 -5.97 2.54
CA LEU A 79 5.69 -5.55 1.31
C LEU A 79 4.69 -5.13 0.24
N GLN A 80 3.60 -5.88 0.09
CA GLN A 80 2.51 -5.53 -0.83
C GLN A 80 1.91 -4.17 -0.46
N LEU A 81 1.62 -3.95 0.82
CA LEU A 81 1.03 -2.71 1.30
C LEU A 81 1.98 -1.53 1.05
N ILE A 82 3.25 -1.65 1.39
CA ILE A 82 4.27 -0.62 1.12
C ILE A 82 4.35 -0.27 -0.37
N LEU A 83 4.38 -1.28 -1.24
CA LEU A 83 4.48 -1.06 -2.69
C LEU A 83 3.20 -0.45 -3.28
N VAL A 84 2.03 -0.75 -2.71
CA VAL A 84 0.75 -0.13 -3.12
C VAL A 84 0.58 1.29 -2.54
N THR A 85 1.16 1.59 -1.37
CA THR A 85 1.11 2.93 -0.77
C THR A 85 1.99 3.92 -1.53
N CYS A 86 3.21 3.53 -1.94
CA CYS A 86 4.18 4.38 -2.64
C CYS A 86 3.60 5.18 -3.83
N PRO A 87 2.92 4.58 -4.82
CA PRO A 87 2.30 5.32 -5.92
C PRO A 87 1.22 6.29 -5.47
N SER A 88 0.49 5.97 -4.39
CA SER A 88 -0.50 6.87 -3.80
C SER A 88 0.17 8.12 -3.24
N LEU A 89 1.26 7.94 -2.49
CA LEU A 89 2.06 9.04 -1.93
C LEU A 89 2.67 9.91 -3.03
N LEU A 90 3.21 9.29 -4.09
CA LEU A 90 3.78 10.00 -5.24
C LEU A 90 2.73 10.87 -5.95
N VAL A 91 1.51 10.37 -6.12
CA VAL A 91 0.43 11.15 -6.74
C VAL A 91 0.02 12.33 -5.86
N ILE A 92 -0.12 12.13 -4.55
CA ILE A 92 -0.41 13.22 -3.60
C ILE A 92 0.70 14.27 -3.61
N MET A 93 1.96 13.83 -3.56
CA MET A 93 3.14 14.70 -3.62
C MET A 93 3.20 15.46 -4.94
N HIS A 94 2.90 14.82 -6.07
CA HIS A 94 2.86 15.48 -7.38
C HIS A 94 1.78 16.58 -7.44
N VAL A 95 0.61 16.34 -6.83
CA VAL A 95 -0.44 17.35 -6.72
C VAL A 95 -0.02 18.51 -5.80
N ALA A 96 0.50 18.20 -4.62
CA ALA A 96 0.97 19.20 -3.66
C ALA A 96 2.12 20.06 -4.24
N TYR A 97 3.05 19.43 -4.96
CA TYR A 97 4.13 20.13 -5.67
C TYR A 97 3.58 21.09 -6.73
N ARG A 98 2.55 20.68 -7.48
CA ARG A 98 1.92 21.54 -8.47
C ARG A 98 1.15 22.70 -7.85
N GLU A 99 0.41 22.47 -6.77
CA GLU A 99 -0.26 23.53 -6.00
C GLU A 99 0.76 24.55 -5.47
N ALA A 100 1.85 24.09 -4.84
CA ALA A 100 2.91 24.95 -4.33
C ALA A 100 3.60 25.75 -5.44
N ARG A 101 3.84 25.13 -6.60
CA ARG A 101 4.41 25.82 -7.76
C ARG A 101 3.46 26.88 -8.31
N GLU A 102 2.16 26.61 -8.35
CA GLU A 102 1.16 27.60 -8.74
C GLU A 102 1.09 28.78 -7.78
N GLN A 103 1.13 28.55 -6.47
CA GLN A 103 1.15 29.60 -5.46
C GLN A 103 2.36 30.54 -5.65
N ARG A 104 3.57 29.99 -5.79
CA ARG A 104 4.79 30.77 -6.07
C ARG A 104 4.70 31.58 -7.36
N LEU A 105 4.09 31.00 -8.41
CA LEU A 105 3.87 31.69 -9.68
C LEU A 105 2.86 32.85 -9.57
N ARG A 106 1.82 32.71 -8.73
CA ARG A 106 0.85 33.78 -8.44
C ARG A 106 1.54 34.94 -7.73
N GLU A 107 2.34 34.64 -6.72
CA GLU A 107 3.13 35.64 -5.97
C GLU A 107 4.11 36.40 -6.87
N THR A 108 4.79 35.68 -7.79
CA THR A 108 5.82 36.29 -8.65
C THR A 108 5.24 37.10 -9.82
N LYS A 109 4.08 36.71 -10.37
CA LYS A 109 3.49 37.34 -11.57
C LYS A 109 2.36 38.33 -11.30
N GLY A 110 1.82 38.39 -10.09
CA GLY A 110 0.75 39.33 -9.69
C GLY A 110 -0.39 39.39 -10.72
N ASP A 111 -0.73 40.59 -11.18
CA ASP A 111 -1.81 40.85 -12.15
C ASP A 111 -1.62 40.23 -13.55
N LYS A 112 -0.39 39.85 -13.94
CA LYS A 112 -0.12 39.13 -15.20
C LYS A 112 -0.23 37.60 -15.06
N TYR A 113 -0.76 37.10 -13.94
CA TYR A 113 -0.96 35.68 -13.72
C TYR A 113 -2.01 35.10 -14.68
N ARG A 114 -1.58 34.23 -15.59
CA ARG A 114 -2.47 33.29 -16.29
C ARG A 114 -2.48 31.97 -15.52
N CYS A 115 -3.66 31.54 -15.09
CA CYS A 115 -3.84 30.22 -14.50
C CYS A 115 -3.49 29.15 -15.56
N ILE A 116 -2.35 28.47 -15.37
CA ILE A 116 -1.85 27.42 -16.28
C ILE A 116 -2.78 26.19 -16.27
N TYR A 117 -3.55 26.00 -15.20
CA TYR A 117 -4.46 24.87 -15.02
C TYR A 117 -5.87 25.35 -14.71
N PRO A 118 -6.65 25.76 -15.73
CA PRO A 118 -8.04 26.13 -15.53
C PRO A 118 -8.82 24.85 -15.18
N ASN A 119 -9.26 24.74 -13.92
CA ASN A 119 -10.00 23.62 -13.33
C ASN A 119 -9.15 22.41 -12.86
N PRO A 120 -8.58 22.45 -11.63
CA PRO A 120 -7.92 21.28 -11.02
C PRO A 120 -8.86 20.07 -10.82
N GLY A 121 -10.19 20.27 -10.85
CA GLY A 121 -11.19 19.20 -10.72
C GLY A 121 -11.47 18.40 -12.00
N LYS A 122 -11.10 18.89 -13.19
CA LYS A 122 -11.22 18.13 -14.44
C LYS A 122 -9.88 17.43 -14.70
N LYS A 123 -9.85 16.10 -14.50
CA LYS A 123 -8.70 15.22 -14.82
C LYS A 123 -8.39 15.27 -16.34
N ARG A 124 -7.83 16.35 -16.85
CA ARG A 124 -7.38 16.49 -18.25
C ARG A 124 -5.88 16.77 -18.29
N GLY A 125 -5.18 16.10 -19.21
CA GLY A 125 -3.74 16.24 -19.43
C GLY A 125 -2.87 15.35 -18.53
N GLY A 126 -1.65 15.80 -18.21
CA GLY A 126 -0.62 15.00 -17.54
C GLY A 126 -0.98 14.46 -16.15
N LEU A 127 -1.88 15.11 -15.41
CA LEU A 127 -2.31 14.61 -14.10
C LEU A 127 -3.13 13.32 -14.24
N TRP A 128 -3.97 13.21 -15.26
CA TRP A 128 -4.71 11.97 -15.51
C TRP A 128 -3.78 10.80 -15.84
N TRP A 129 -2.71 11.05 -16.61
CA TRP A 129 -1.69 10.06 -16.90
C TRP A 129 -0.93 9.58 -15.66
N THR A 130 -0.56 10.49 -14.74
CA THR A 130 0.08 10.08 -13.47
C THR A 130 -0.87 9.22 -12.63
N TYR A 131 -2.16 9.54 -12.61
CA TYR A 131 -3.18 8.72 -11.93
C TYR A 131 -3.34 7.34 -12.60
N LEU A 132 -3.43 7.29 -13.93
CA LEU A 132 -3.59 6.04 -14.67
C LEU A 132 -2.38 5.12 -14.50
N LEU A 133 -1.17 5.66 -14.65
CA LEU A 133 0.09 4.93 -14.38
C LEU A 133 0.14 4.41 -12.93
N SER A 134 -0.30 5.21 -11.96
CA SER A 134 -0.35 4.77 -10.56
C SER A 134 -1.32 3.59 -10.36
N LEU A 135 -2.43 3.57 -11.10
CA LEU A 135 -3.44 2.52 -11.01
C LEU A 135 -2.97 1.23 -11.68
N ILE A 136 -2.34 1.34 -12.86
CA ILE A 136 -1.71 0.20 -13.55
C ILE A 136 -0.62 -0.42 -12.68
N PHE A 137 0.25 0.41 -12.07
CA PHE A 137 1.30 -0.08 -11.18
C PHE A 137 0.72 -0.80 -9.96
N LYS A 138 -0.29 -0.23 -9.30
CA LYS A 138 -0.96 -0.89 -8.16
C LYS A 138 -1.59 -2.22 -8.55
N ALA A 139 -2.30 -2.26 -9.68
CA ALA A 139 -2.88 -3.49 -10.20
C ALA A 139 -1.79 -4.53 -10.51
N GLY A 140 -0.68 -4.11 -11.11
CA GLY A 140 0.47 -4.97 -11.37
C GLY A 140 1.08 -5.54 -10.09
N VAL A 141 1.30 -4.71 -9.07
CA VAL A 141 1.77 -5.15 -7.74
C VAL A 141 0.79 -6.15 -7.15
N ASP A 142 -0.51 -5.85 -7.12
CA ASP A 142 -1.51 -6.76 -6.56
C ASP A 142 -1.54 -8.12 -7.29
N VAL A 143 -1.48 -8.13 -8.63
CA VAL A 143 -1.42 -9.36 -9.43
C VAL A 143 -0.15 -10.16 -9.15
N VAL A 144 1.01 -9.50 -9.07
CA VAL A 144 2.30 -10.15 -8.78
C VAL A 144 2.27 -10.78 -7.38
N PHE A 145 1.80 -10.07 -6.36
CA PHE A 145 1.69 -10.62 -5.02
C PHE A 145 0.67 -11.76 -4.94
N LEU A 146 -0.49 -11.65 -5.61
CA LEU A 146 -1.45 -12.76 -5.69
C LEU A 146 -0.82 -14.01 -6.32
N TYR A 147 -0.04 -13.84 -7.39
CA TYR A 147 0.70 -14.94 -8.02
C TYR A 147 1.74 -15.55 -7.08
N ILE A 148 2.51 -14.72 -6.37
CA ILE A 148 3.48 -15.18 -5.35
C ILE A 148 2.75 -15.96 -4.25
N PHE A 149 1.65 -15.43 -3.70
CA PHE A 149 0.84 -16.12 -2.69
C PHE A 149 0.34 -17.47 -3.19
N PHE A 150 -0.18 -17.52 -4.42
CA PHE A 150 -0.66 -18.77 -5.02
C PHE A 150 0.47 -19.81 -5.19
N ARG A 151 1.67 -19.34 -5.55
CA ARG A 151 2.83 -20.22 -5.79
C ARG A 151 3.48 -20.74 -4.50
N PHE A 152 3.57 -19.92 -3.46
CA PHE A 152 4.15 -20.27 -2.17
C PHE A 152 3.15 -21.00 -1.26
N TYR A 153 1.89 -20.59 -1.27
CA TYR A 153 0.83 -21.13 -0.42
C TYR A 153 -0.25 -21.77 -1.28
N ARG A 154 0.00 -23.03 -1.66
CA ARG A 154 -0.89 -23.82 -2.53
C ARG A 154 -2.32 -23.81 -1.95
N ASN A 155 -3.25 -23.13 -2.63
CA ASN A 155 -4.66 -22.94 -2.25
C ASN A 155 -4.95 -22.09 -1.00
N TYR A 156 -4.06 -21.19 -0.56
CA TYR A 156 -4.27 -20.33 0.62
C TYR A 156 -4.53 -21.12 1.92
N THR A 157 -4.19 -22.41 1.97
CA THR A 157 -4.41 -23.25 3.15
C THR A 157 -3.15 -23.26 4.01
N LEU A 158 -3.30 -22.91 5.29
CA LEU A 158 -2.26 -23.08 6.30
C LEU A 158 -2.49 -24.43 7.01
N PRO A 159 -1.67 -25.47 6.76
CA PRO A 159 -1.83 -26.74 7.43
C PRO A 159 -1.50 -26.60 8.93
N ARG A 160 -2.31 -27.20 9.80
CA ARG A 160 -2.04 -27.23 11.25
C ARG A 160 -0.83 -28.08 11.64
N LEU A 161 -0.42 -28.98 10.76
CA LEU A 161 0.72 -29.87 10.95
C LEU A 161 1.44 -30.05 9.62
N VAL A 162 2.76 -29.89 9.66
CA VAL A 162 3.67 -30.19 8.55
C VAL A 162 4.60 -31.32 8.96
N LYS A 163 4.95 -32.19 8.03
CA LYS A 163 5.92 -33.25 8.27
C LYS A 163 7.28 -32.80 7.77
N CYS A 164 8.07 -32.30 8.71
CA CYS A 164 9.52 -32.26 8.67
C CYS A 164 10.02 -33.54 9.36
#